data_AF-A0A6A8NG13-F1
#
_entry.id   AF-A0A6A8NG13-F1
#
_cell.length_a   1.000
_cell.length_b   1.000
_cell.length_c   1.000
_cell.angle_alpha   90.00
_cell.angle_beta   90.00
_cell.angle_gamma   90.00
#
_symmetry.space_group_name_H-M   'P 1'
#
loop_
_entity.id
_entity.type
_entity.pdbx_description
1 polymer ?
#
loop_
_entity_poly.entity_id
_entity_poly.type
_entity_poly.pdbx_seq_one_letter_code
_entity_poly.pdbx_strand_id
1 'polypeptide(L)'
;MGTLPMLVMFIALLAMWFFMSRSQKKQQQERQNLLDSMKPGDSVVTIGGLHGVVSEIDNDKRTVVLDCEGIFLEYDRAAIKTVKPGTVVTNDATTTVETTETLEETEEKEEK
;
A
#
# COMPACT_ATOMS: atom_id res chain seq x y z
N MET A 1 -3.88 2.41 -52.15
CA MET A 1 -2.68 1.90 -51.46
C MET A 1 -2.62 2.51 -50.06
N GLY A 2 -3.18 1.87 -49.04
CA GLY A 2 -3.25 2.49 -47.70
C GLY A 2 -3.67 1.59 -46.53
N THR A 3 -3.82 0.28 -46.72
CA THR A 3 -4.25 -0.65 -45.66
C THR A 3 -3.08 -1.29 -44.90
N LEU A 4 -1.93 -1.45 -45.55
CA LEU A 4 -0.69 -2.00 -44.97
C LEU A 4 -0.13 -1.20 -43.78
N PRO A 5 0.06 0.14 -43.86
CA PRO A 5 0.55 0.92 -42.72
C PRO A 5 -0.47 0.98 -41.57
N MET A 6 -1.77 0.99 -41.88
CA MET A 6 -2.85 0.96 -40.88
C MET A 6 -2.85 -0.37 -40.10
N LEU A 7 -2.65 -1.50 -40.79
CA LEU A 7 -2.59 -2.83 -40.18
C LEU A 7 -1.38 -2.98 -39.25
N VAL A 8 -0.21 -2.48 -39.67
CA VAL A 8 1.02 -2.50 -38.85
C VAL A 8 0.84 -1.65 -37.59
N MET A 9 0.23 -0.46 -37.71
CA MET A 9 -0.08 0.39 -36.56
C MET A 9 -1.04 -0.31 -35.57
N PHE A 10 -2.04 -1.02 -36.08
CA PHE A 10 -3.02 -1.73 -35.26
C PHE A 10 -2.38 -2.89 -34.48
N ILE A 11 -1.52 -3.67 -35.15
CA ILE A 11 -0.77 -4.77 -34.52
C ILE A 11 0.19 -4.24 -33.45
N ALA A 12 0.87 -3.11 -33.71
CA ALA A 12 1.76 -2.48 -32.75
C ALA A 12 1.04 -2.00 -31.48
N LEU A 13 -0.13 -1.38 -31.63
CA LEU A 13 -0.98 -0.97 -30.50
C LEU A 13 -1.45 -2.16 -29.67
N LEU A 14 -1.89 -3.24 -30.33
CA LEU A 14 -2.32 -4.46 -29.63
C LEU A 14 -1.17 -5.14 -28.89
N ALA A 15 0.04 -5.15 -29.46
CA ALA A 15 1.23 -5.68 -28.81
C ALA A 15 1.61 -4.87 -27.56
N MET A 16 1.59 -3.53 -27.63
CA MET A 16 1.86 -2.65 -26.50
C MET A 16 0.80 -2.81 -25.39
N TRP A 17 -0.47 -2.86 -25.75
CA TRP A 17 -1.57 -3.06 -24.80
C TRP A 17 -1.51 -4.43 -24.11
N PHE A 18 -1.18 -5.49 -24.85
CA PHE A 18 -1.02 -6.83 -24.29
C PHE A 18 0.12 -6.88 -23.27
N PHE A 19 1.25 -6.23 -23.58
CA PHE A 19 2.38 -6.14 -22.66
C PHE A 19 2.04 -5.33 -21.39
N MET A 20 1.36 -4.20 -21.53
CA MET A 20 0.97 -3.36 -20.38
C MET A 20 -0.10 -4.01 -19.51
N SER A 21 -1.11 -4.66 -20.10
CA SER A 21 -2.17 -5.38 -19.37
C SER A 21 -1.63 -6.51 -18.50
N ARG A 22 -0.58 -7.20 -18.98
CA ARG A 22 0.13 -8.23 -18.20
C ARG A 22 0.72 -7.66 -16.90
N SER A 23 1.32 -6.47 -16.97
CA SER A 23 1.93 -5.82 -15.80
C SER A 23 0.87 -5.32 -14.81
N GLN A 24 -0.21 -4.70 -15.32
CA GLN A 24 -1.28 -4.17 -14.47
C GLN A 24 -1.99 -5.25 -13.65
N LYS A 25 -2.26 -6.41 -14.26
CA LYS A 25 -2.87 -7.54 -13.54
C LYS A 25 -1.98 -8.04 -12.40
N LYS A 26 -0.66 -8.06 -12.59
CA LYS A 26 0.30 -8.48 -11.57
C LYS A 26 0.28 -7.55 -10.36
N GLN A 27 0.30 -6.23 -10.59
CA GLN A 27 0.25 -5.24 -9.50
C GLN A 27 -1.07 -5.26 -8.73
N GLN A 28 -2.21 -5.42 -9.42
CA GLN A 28 -3.51 -5.58 -8.77
C GLN A 28 -3.56 -6.85 -7.93
N GLN A 29 -3.07 -7.97 -8.47
CA GLN A 29 -3.07 -9.24 -7.76
C GLN A 29 -2.14 -9.24 -6.54
N GLU A 30 -0.97 -8.61 -6.64
CA GLU A 30 -0.07 -8.38 -5.50
C GLU A 30 -0.74 -7.54 -4.41
N ARG A 31 -1.46 -6.47 -4.78
CA ARG A 31 -2.21 -5.65 -3.81
C ARG A 31 -3.33 -6.43 -3.14
N GLN A 32 -4.10 -7.20 -3.89
CA GLN A 32 -5.16 -8.04 -3.32
C GLN A 32 -4.60 -9.09 -2.36
N ASN A 33 -3.52 -9.78 -2.75
CA ASN A 33 -2.86 -10.75 -1.89
C ASN A 33 -2.37 -10.14 -0.57
N LEU A 34 -1.85 -8.90 -0.60
CA LEU A 34 -1.41 -8.19 0.59
C LEU A 34 -2.60 -7.90 1.53
N LEU A 35 -3.72 -7.44 0.99
CA LEU A 35 -4.95 -7.20 1.75
C LEU A 35 -5.57 -8.49 2.29
N ASP A 36 -5.49 -9.59 1.55
CA ASP A 36 -6.02 -10.90 1.95
C ASP A 36 -5.14 -11.59 2.99
N SER A 37 -3.84 -11.25 3.05
CA SER A 37 -2.91 -11.80 4.04
C SER A 37 -3.02 -11.18 5.44
N MET A 38 -3.76 -10.08 5.57
CA MET A 38 -3.93 -9.32 6.80
C MET A 38 -4.73 -10.08 7.85
N LYS A 39 -4.29 -10.00 9.11
CA LYS A 39 -4.95 -10.63 10.26
C LYS A 39 -5.19 -9.62 11.38
N PRO A 40 -6.16 -9.88 12.27
CA PRO A 40 -6.29 -9.14 13.52
C PRO A 40 -4.97 -9.20 14.30
N GLY A 41 -4.51 -8.06 14.81
CA GLY A 41 -3.22 -7.87 15.48
C GLY A 41 -2.08 -7.37 14.59
N ASP A 42 -2.28 -7.30 13.26
CA ASP A 42 -1.25 -6.76 12.37
C ASP A 42 -1.16 -5.24 12.49
N SER A 43 0.06 -4.73 12.46
CA SER A 43 0.32 -3.29 12.39
C SER A 43 0.17 -2.84 10.95
N VAL A 44 -0.63 -1.81 10.71
CA VAL A 44 -0.92 -1.35 9.36
C VAL A 44 -0.67 0.15 9.21
N VAL A 45 -0.40 0.53 7.96
CA VAL A 45 -0.29 1.92 7.55
C VAL A 45 -1.32 2.16 6.46
N THR A 46 -2.20 3.13 6.69
CA THR A 46 -3.19 3.55 5.70
C THR A 46 -2.55 4.38 4.58
N ILE A 47 -3.28 4.64 3.50
CA ILE A 47 -2.81 5.49 2.40
C ILE A 47 -2.50 6.92 2.88
N GLY A 48 -3.25 7.41 3.87
CA GLY A 48 -3.04 8.73 4.49
C GLY A 48 -1.89 8.80 5.50
N GLY A 49 -1.17 7.69 5.71
CA GLY A 49 -0.08 7.63 6.69
C GLY A 49 -0.53 7.45 8.14
N LEU A 50 -1.82 7.16 8.39
CA LEU A 50 -2.28 6.74 9.72
C LEU A 50 -1.68 5.37 10.05
N HIS A 51 -1.07 5.27 11.22
CA HIS A 51 -0.56 4.03 11.80
C HIS A 51 -1.58 3.50 12.80
N GLY A 52 -1.84 2.20 12.77
CA GLY A 52 -2.74 1.56 13.72
C GLY A 52 -2.58 0.05 13.72
N VAL A 53 -3.33 -0.62 14.57
CA VAL A 53 -3.38 -2.09 14.66
C VAL A 53 -4.74 -2.57 14.22
N VAL A 54 -4.80 -3.67 13.46
CA VAL A 54 -6.07 -4.26 13.03
C VAL A 54 -6.76 -4.90 14.23
N SER A 55 -7.91 -4.38 14.62
CA SER A 55 -8.74 -4.95 15.68
C SER A 55 -9.69 -6.02 15.13
N GLU A 56 -10.38 -5.71 14.04
CA GLU A 56 -11.38 -6.60 13.43
C GLU A 56 -11.38 -6.46 11.90
N ILE A 57 -11.75 -7.53 11.20
CA ILE A 57 -11.87 -7.56 9.74
C ILE A 57 -13.27 -8.06 9.39
N ASP A 58 -14.07 -7.20 8.75
CA ASP A 58 -15.39 -7.55 8.19
C ASP A 58 -15.22 -7.89 6.70
N ASN A 59 -15.32 -9.18 6.37
CA ASN A 59 -15.18 -9.66 4.99
C ASN A 59 -16.44 -9.42 4.15
N ASP A 60 -17.61 -9.29 4.76
CA ASP A 60 -18.88 -9.09 4.06
C ASP A 60 -18.98 -7.64 3.56
N LYS A 61 -18.59 -6.68 4.40
CA LYS A 61 -18.56 -5.26 4.05
C LYS A 61 -17.24 -4.80 3.44
N ARG A 62 -16.21 -5.64 3.47
CA ARG A 62 -14.82 -5.30 3.07
C ARG A 62 -14.24 -4.12 3.86
N THR A 63 -14.59 -4.02 5.13
CA THR A 63 -14.07 -3.00 6.04
C THR A 63 -13.16 -3.63 7.10
N VAL A 64 -12.29 -2.81 7.69
CA VAL A 64 -11.38 -3.17 8.76
C VAL A 64 -11.49 -2.14 9.87
N VAL A 65 -11.51 -2.59 11.11
CA VAL A 65 -11.50 -1.72 12.27
C VAL A 65 -10.07 -1.59 12.75
N LEU A 66 -9.57 -0.35 12.78
CA LEU A 66 -8.24 -0.01 13.24
C LEU A 66 -8.30 0.56 14.65
N ASP A 67 -7.45 0.05 15.54
CA ASP A 67 -7.17 0.63 16.84
C ASP A 67 -6.03 1.65 16.69
N CYS A 68 -6.36 2.91 16.97
CA CYS A 68 -5.45 4.04 17.00
C CYS A 68 -5.48 4.64 18.41
N GLU A 69 -4.65 4.11 19.31
CA GLU A 69 -4.53 4.57 20.70
C GLU A 69 -5.86 4.53 21.49
N GLY A 70 -6.64 3.46 21.31
CA GLY A 70 -7.93 3.26 21.99
C GLY A 70 -9.11 3.89 21.26
N ILE A 71 -8.89 4.50 20.08
CA ILE A 71 -9.96 4.94 19.19
C ILE A 71 -10.11 3.90 18.07
N PHE A 72 -11.31 3.33 17.96
CA PHE A 72 -11.66 2.37 16.92
C PHE A 72 -12.29 3.09 15.73
N LEU A 73 -11.63 3.02 14.57
CA LEU A 73 -12.13 3.60 13.33
C LEU A 73 -12.33 2.51 12.27
N GLU A 74 -13.49 2.53 11.63
CA GLU A 74 -13.78 1.67 10.49
C GLU A 74 -13.23 2.29 9.20
N TYR A 75 -12.43 1.52 8.48
CA TYR A 75 -11.84 1.89 7.20
C TYR A 75 -12.14 0.83 6.14
N ASP A 76 -12.19 1.24 4.88
CA ASP A 76 -12.19 0.29 3.78
C ASP A 76 -10.88 -0.51 3.76
N ARG A 77 -10.98 -1.81 3.47
CA ARG A 77 -9.78 -2.66 3.34
C ARG A 77 -8.84 -2.17 2.24
N ALA A 78 -9.39 -1.53 1.20
CA ALA A 78 -8.61 -0.90 0.13
C ALA A 78 -7.75 0.29 0.61
N ALA A 79 -8.13 0.94 1.71
CA ALA A 79 -7.43 2.09 2.28
C ALA A 79 -6.12 1.71 3.00
N ILE A 80 -5.84 0.41 3.17
CA ILE A 80 -4.59 -0.07 3.75
C ILE A 80 -3.50 -0.14 2.68
N LYS A 81 -2.40 0.58 2.90
CA LYS A 81 -1.26 0.66 1.98
C LYS A 81 -0.23 -0.42 2.26
N THR A 82 0.04 -0.69 3.53
CA THR A 82 1.06 -1.63 3.97
C THR A 82 0.61 -2.35 5.23
N VAL A 83 0.87 -3.65 5.27
CA VAL A 83 0.62 -4.52 6.43
C VAL A 83 1.97 -5.02 6.91
N LYS A 84 2.26 -4.80 8.18
CA LYS A 84 3.40 -5.37 8.90
C LYS A 84 2.83 -6.43 9.84
N PRO A 85 3.20 -7.71 9.66
CA PRO A 85 2.73 -8.76 10.55
C PRO A 85 3.15 -8.43 11.98
N GLY A 86 2.16 -8.34 12.87
CA GLY A 86 2.40 -8.05 14.27
C GLY A 86 3.06 -9.26 14.93
N THR A 87 4.34 -9.15 15.28
CA THR A 87 4.90 -10.05 16.29
C THR A 87 4.39 -9.53 17.62
N VAL A 88 3.53 -10.29 18.28
CA VAL A 88 3.10 -10.05 19.67
C VAL A 88 4.32 -9.70 20.51
N VAL A 89 4.43 -8.42 20.90
CA VAL A 89 5.44 -7.97 21.85
C VAL A 89 4.82 -8.11 23.24
N THR A 90 5.16 -9.20 23.94
CA THR A 90 5.04 -9.26 25.40
C THR A 90 5.89 -8.14 25.99
N ASN A 91 5.24 -7.20 26.67
CA ASN A 91 5.90 -6.14 27.42
C ASN A 91 6.68 -6.73 28.59
N ASP A 92 8.00 -6.55 28.59
CA ASP A 92 8.84 -6.53 29.81
C ASP A 92 9.67 -5.24 29.77
N ALA A 93 9.88 -4.66 30.94
CA ALA A 93 10.10 -3.23 31.16
C ALA A 93 11.55 -2.73 30.96
N THR A 94 11.66 -1.40 30.78
CA THR A 94 12.75 -0.50 31.29
C THR A 94 13.75 0.09 30.26
N THR A 95 13.45 1.35 29.88
CA THR A 95 14.31 2.57 29.97
C THR A 95 15.67 2.63 29.27
N THR A 96 15.80 3.44 28.21
CA THR A 96 16.42 4.80 28.22
C THR A 96 16.72 5.26 26.79
N VAL A 97 16.29 6.50 26.52
CA VAL A 97 16.49 7.31 25.33
C VAL A 97 17.77 8.15 25.47
N GLU A 98 18.59 8.21 24.41
CA GLU A 98 19.34 9.39 23.93
C GLU A 98 19.41 9.16 22.39
N THR A 99 18.77 9.89 21.47
CA THR A 99 18.68 11.33 21.16
C THR A 99 20.02 12.04 21.01
N THR A 100 20.44 12.26 19.76
CA THR A 100 20.92 13.57 19.25
C THR A 100 20.88 13.53 17.72
N GLU A 101 19.91 14.22 17.10
CA GLU A 101 20.09 15.43 16.26
C GLU A 101 21.01 15.22 15.04
N THR A 102 20.62 15.51 13.80
CA THR A 102 20.35 16.89 13.34
C THR A 102 19.50 16.87 12.06
N LEU A 103 18.50 17.75 12.04
CA LEU A 103 17.93 18.44 10.87
C LEU A 103 19.09 19.15 10.14
N GLU A 104 19.13 19.52 8.87
CA GLU A 104 18.20 20.15 7.94
C GLU A 104 19.10 20.47 6.72
N GLU A 105 18.64 20.33 5.47
CA GLU A 105 18.79 21.40 4.46
C GLU A 105 17.94 21.04 3.23
N THR A 106 16.87 21.81 3.11
CA THR A 106 16.12 22.08 1.89
C THR A 106 16.95 23.07 1.09
N GLU A 107 17.23 22.81 -0.20
CA GLU A 107 17.37 23.91 -1.17
C GLU A 107 17.16 23.45 -2.61
N GLU A 108 16.52 24.34 -3.36
CA GLU A 108 16.08 24.27 -4.74
C GLU A 108 17.24 24.10 -5.75
N LYS A 109 16.94 23.51 -6.91
CA LYS A 109 17.18 24.26 -8.17
C LYS A 109 16.45 23.70 -9.38
N GLU A 110 15.60 24.56 -9.92
CA GLU A 110 15.23 24.67 -11.33
C GLU A 110 16.44 24.66 -12.28
N GLU A 111 16.12 24.27 -13.52
CA GLU A 111 16.67 24.71 -14.81
C GLU A 111 18.04 24.17 -15.28
N LYS A 112 17.97 23.30 -16.29
CA LYS A 112 18.71 23.48 -17.55
C LYS A 112 18.01 22.79 -18.72
#